data_AF-A0A2E6VXV9-F1
#
_entry.id   AF-A0A2E6VXV9-F1
#
_cell.length_a   1.000
_cell.length_b   1.000
_cell.length_c   1.000
_cell.angle_alpha   90.00
_cell.angle_beta   90.00
_cell.angle_gamma   90.00
#
_symmetry.space_group_name_H-M   'P 1'
#
loop_
_entity.id
_entity.type
_entity.pdbx_description
1 polymer ?
#
loop_
_entity_poly.entity_id
_entity_poly.type
_entity_poly.pdbx_seq_one_letter_code
_entity_poly.pdbx_strand_id
1 'polypeptide(L)'
;MTEFVENAQKPHLGIVIVGHVDAGKSTTTGHLLFKLGGLKPRVLENLKKEAAQLGKQSFEFAFFMDKQKEERERGVTISCTTKEFFTPNYHYTIIDAPGHKDFIKNMISGASQADVALLMVPATKGSFETSIQRSNHKEGRVQGQTRQHAKLCHLLGIEQLIVGINKMDGADYSEARYMEIKEEVTKMLKGIGWRVKKIPFIPMSGLQGENLDKISEHMPWYKGFEVPIRKGVKVKGHTLIDALTNVAQVPQRKENLPFRMPVSGMLKIPGIGDVITGRVEQGEIKKGSVLKFAPRNTTGKCFSIEMHHRQVEKAQAGDNIGINVKGLDKGNMPKPGDIMFMENDPHSAGEEPRPVEQFDAMVFIQDHPGELHAAKDGASRGGFTPNIHVRTARAACRLVKIHWKKGKSTNGAQVENPPFLKAGDQALVTMEPKVETPIFLETYDKCPGLGRIAGMDSNTLIMLGRIQEVRYKTSE
;
A
#
# COMPACT_ATOMS: atom_id res chain seq x y z
N MET A 1 16.55 -29.70 3.76
CA MET A 1 17.15 -28.76 4.74
C MET A 1 17.99 -27.70 4.04
N THR A 2 18.72 -28.05 2.97
CA THR A 2 19.53 -27.16 2.13
C THR A 2 18.73 -26.08 1.38
N GLU A 3 17.63 -26.43 0.70
CA GLU A 3 16.81 -25.48 -0.09
C GLU A 3 16.11 -24.40 0.79
N PHE A 4 15.77 -24.76 2.03
CA PHE A 4 15.15 -23.83 3.00
C PHE A 4 16.15 -22.84 3.61
N VAL A 5 17.42 -23.22 3.72
CA VAL A 5 18.51 -22.34 4.19
C VAL A 5 18.92 -21.36 3.08
N GLU A 6 18.97 -21.81 1.82
CA GLU A 6 19.18 -20.94 0.65
C GLU A 6 18.07 -19.89 0.50
N ASN A 7 16.82 -20.29 0.70
CA ASN A 7 15.68 -19.38 0.62
C ASN A 7 15.64 -18.31 1.74
N ALA A 8 16.30 -18.57 2.89
CA ALA A 8 16.34 -17.65 4.03
C ALA A 8 17.22 -16.41 3.81
N GLN A 9 18.14 -16.46 2.85
CA GLN A 9 19.11 -15.39 2.58
C GLN A 9 18.70 -14.49 1.40
N LYS A 10 17.58 -14.79 0.73
CA LYS A 10 17.12 -14.02 -0.42
C LYS A 10 16.66 -12.63 0.02
N PRO A 11 16.95 -11.57 -0.76
CA PRO A 11 16.46 -10.23 -0.45
C PRO A 11 14.93 -10.22 -0.34
N HIS A 12 14.43 -9.51 0.68
CA HIS A 12 13.00 -9.42 0.98
C HIS A 12 12.29 -8.35 0.17
N LEU A 13 11.07 -8.65 -0.30
CA LEU A 13 10.17 -7.73 -0.98
C LEU A 13 8.73 -7.87 -0.47
N GLY A 14 8.07 -6.74 -0.21
CA GLY A 14 6.61 -6.70 -0.03
C GLY A 14 5.89 -6.54 -1.37
N ILE A 15 4.86 -7.34 -1.63
CA ILE A 15 3.95 -7.15 -2.77
C ILE A 15 2.51 -6.99 -2.30
N VAL A 16 1.81 -5.95 -2.77
CA VAL A 16 0.37 -5.79 -2.57
C VAL A 16 -0.39 -6.12 -3.84
N ILE A 17 -1.48 -6.88 -3.72
CA ILE A 17 -2.36 -7.21 -4.84
C ILE A 17 -3.60 -6.36 -4.75
N VAL A 18 -3.86 -5.58 -5.81
CA VAL A 18 -4.88 -4.54 -5.81
C VAL A 18 -5.70 -4.58 -7.08
N GLY A 19 -6.95 -4.17 -6.99
CA GLY A 19 -7.87 -4.14 -8.13
C GLY A 19 -9.33 -4.20 -7.68
N HIS A 20 -10.24 -4.15 -8.64
CA HIS A 20 -11.68 -4.25 -8.39
C HIS A 20 -12.07 -5.58 -7.71
N VAL A 21 -13.27 -5.64 -7.12
CA VAL A 21 -13.79 -6.83 -6.41
C VAL A 21 -13.68 -8.07 -7.32
N ASP A 22 -14.17 -7.95 -8.55
CA ASP A 22 -14.19 -9.05 -9.53
C ASP A 22 -12.89 -9.23 -10.32
N ALA A 23 -11.79 -8.60 -9.93
CA ALA A 23 -10.51 -8.75 -10.62
C ALA A 23 -9.81 -10.09 -10.32
N GLY A 24 -10.33 -10.91 -9.40
CA GLY A 24 -9.79 -12.23 -9.07
C GLY A 24 -8.48 -12.19 -8.29
N LYS A 25 -8.32 -11.21 -7.39
CA LYS A 25 -7.11 -11.00 -6.56
C LYS A 25 -6.77 -12.23 -5.72
N SER A 26 -7.64 -12.58 -4.77
CA SER A 26 -7.44 -13.69 -3.84
C SER A 26 -7.32 -15.04 -4.52
N THR A 27 -8.11 -15.29 -5.58
CA THR A 27 -8.00 -16.50 -6.41
C THR A 27 -6.60 -16.61 -7.03
N THR A 28 -6.11 -15.53 -7.65
CA THR A 28 -4.78 -15.49 -8.26
C THR A 28 -3.68 -15.71 -7.21
N THR A 29 -3.80 -15.05 -6.06
CA THR A 29 -2.87 -15.19 -4.94
C THR A 29 -2.81 -16.64 -4.47
N GLY A 30 -3.96 -17.24 -4.13
CA GLY A 30 -4.02 -18.61 -3.64
C GLY A 30 -3.51 -19.62 -4.65
N HIS A 31 -3.82 -19.45 -5.93
CA HIS A 31 -3.36 -20.35 -6.99
C HIS A 31 -1.85 -20.22 -7.25
N LEU A 32 -1.31 -19.00 -7.24
CA LEU A 32 0.13 -18.78 -7.34
C LEU A 32 0.87 -19.45 -6.17
N LEU A 33 0.39 -19.26 -4.94
CA LEU A 33 0.97 -19.90 -3.75
C LEU A 33 0.90 -21.43 -3.82
N PHE A 34 -0.17 -21.98 -4.41
CA PHE A 34 -0.28 -23.42 -4.66
C PHE A 34 0.77 -23.93 -5.65
N LYS A 35 0.92 -23.27 -6.80
CA LYS A 35 1.90 -23.64 -7.83
C LYS A 35 3.34 -23.55 -7.34
N LEU A 36 3.64 -22.62 -6.44
CA LEU A 36 4.96 -22.47 -5.82
C LEU A 36 5.21 -23.41 -4.64
N GLY A 37 4.32 -24.39 -4.38
CA GLY A 37 4.48 -25.37 -3.31
C GLY A 37 4.20 -24.83 -1.90
N GLY A 38 3.66 -23.61 -1.77
CA GLY A 38 3.27 -23.01 -0.49
C GLY A 38 2.03 -23.64 0.15
N LEU A 39 1.31 -24.47 -0.60
CA LEU A 39 0.11 -25.18 -0.15
C LEU A 39 0.28 -26.69 -0.30
N LYS A 40 0.17 -27.42 0.80
CA LYS A 40 0.14 -28.90 0.78
C LYS A 40 -1.17 -29.36 0.10
N PRO A 41 -1.15 -30.39 -0.77
CA PRO A 41 -2.34 -30.86 -1.48
C PRO A 41 -3.55 -31.16 -0.58
N ARG A 42 -3.32 -31.75 0.60
CA ARG A 42 -4.37 -32.02 1.60
C ARG A 42 -5.10 -30.77 2.09
N VAL A 43 -4.40 -29.64 2.20
CA VAL A 43 -5.03 -28.37 2.62
C VAL A 43 -5.97 -27.88 1.53
N LEU A 44 -5.57 -28.00 0.25
CA LEU A 44 -6.42 -27.62 -0.87
C LEU A 44 -7.69 -28.47 -0.94
N GLU A 45 -7.61 -29.78 -0.72
CA GLU A 45 -8.80 -30.64 -0.68
C GLU A 45 -9.79 -30.24 0.41
N ASN A 46 -9.31 -29.87 1.59
CA ASN A 46 -10.17 -29.38 2.68
C ASN A 46 -10.84 -28.04 2.30
N LEU A 47 -10.08 -27.12 1.70
CA LEU A 47 -10.62 -25.84 1.24
C LEU A 47 -11.66 -26.03 0.14
N LYS A 48 -11.44 -26.98 -0.78
CA LYS A 48 -12.42 -27.35 -1.82
C LYS A 48 -13.73 -27.86 -1.22
N LYS A 49 -13.66 -28.73 -0.21
CA LYS A 49 -14.84 -29.23 0.50
C LYS A 49 -15.59 -28.11 1.20
N GLU A 50 -14.89 -27.22 1.88
CA GLU A 50 -15.50 -26.07 2.58
C GLU A 50 -16.16 -25.10 1.59
N ALA A 51 -15.48 -24.78 0.49
CA ALA A 51 -16.01 -23.93 -0.57
C ALA A 51 -17.26 -24.54 -1.22
N ALA A 52 -17.27 -25.86 -1.44
CA ALA A 52 -18.43 -26.58 -1.96
C ALA A 52 -19.62 -26.56 -0.98
N GLN A 53 -19.39 -26.71 0.32
CA GLN A 53 -20.43 -26.63 1.35
C GLN A 53 -21.12 -25.26 1.39
N LEU A 54 -20.38 -24.19 1.11
CA LEU A 54 -20.91 -22.83 1.05
C LEU A 54 -21.46 -22.44 -0.34
N GLY A 55 -21.55 -23.38 -1.29
CA GLY A 55 -22.02 -23.12 -2.65
C GLY A 55 -21.08 -22.27 -3.50
N LYS A 56 -19.80 -22.17 -3.12
CA LYS A 56 -18.78 -21.31 -3.73
C LYS A 56 -17.61 -22.11 -4.30
N GLN A 57 -17.92 -23.13 -5.10
CA GLN A 57 -16.93 -24.09 -5.60
C GLN A 57 -15.75 -23.43 -6.34
N SER A 58 -15.94 -22.27 -7.00
CA SER A 58 -14.88 -21.52 -7.69
C SER A 58 -13.95 -20.69 -6.78
N PHE A 59 -14.18 -20.67 -5.46
CA PHE A 59 -13.45 -19.85 -4.48
C PHE A 59 -12.40 -20.64 -3.67
N GLU A 60 -12.14 -21.88 -4.03
CA GLU A 60 -11.19 -22.78 -3.36
C GLU A 60 -9.82 -22.14 -3.06
N PHE A 61 -9.28 -21.37 -4.02
CA PHE A 61 -8.01 -20.65 -3.82
C PHE A 61 -8.16 -19.37 -2.99
N ALA A 62 -9.31 -18.68 -3.07
CA ALA A 62 -9.56 -17.47 -2.30
C ALA A 62 -9.69 -17.76 -0.79
N PHE A 63 -10.29 -18.90 -0.43
CA PHE A 63 -10.47 -19.32 0.97
C PHE A 63 -9.16 -19.57 1.72
N PHE A 64 -8.04 -19.72 1.01
CA PHE A 64 -6.73 -19.77 1.64
C PHE A 64 -6.28 -18.41 2.20
N MET A 65 -6.70 -17.32 1.54
CA MET A 65 -6.41 -15.94 1.95
C MET A 65 -7.50 -15.39 2.88
N ASP A 66 -8.76 -15.71 2.61
CA ASP A 66 -9.92 -15.30 3.41
C ASP A 66 -10.02 -16.19 4.66
N LYS A 67 -9.66 -15.62 5.82
CA LYS A 67 -9.66 -16.33 7.11
C LYS A 67 -10.89 -16.06 7.95
N GLN A 68 -11.53 -14.91 7.76
CA GLN A 68 -12.70 -14.54 8.54
C GLN A 68 -13.95 -15.25 8.01
N LYS A 69 -14.86 -15.62 8.91
CA LYS A 69 -16.11 -16.29 8.54
C LYS A 69 -16.94 -15.40 7.61
N GLU A 70 -16.97 -14.10 7.92
CA GLU A 70 -17.68 -13.08 7.14
C GLU A 70 -17.11 -12.92 5.72
N GLU A 71 -15.79 -13.07 5.55
CA GLU A 71 -15.14 -13.03 4.23
C GLU A 71 -15.58 -14.22 3.38
N ARG A 72 -15.58 -15.43 3.96
CA ARG A 72 -15.99 -16.67 3.28
C ARG A 72 -17.48 -16.68 2.93
N GLU A 73 -18.32 -16.22 3.84
CA GLU A 73 -19.78 -16.11 3.64
C GLU A 73 -20.15 -15.07 2.58
N ARG A 74 -19.49 -13.90 2.59
CA ARG A 74 -19.78 -12.83 1.60
C ARG A 74 -19.03 -12.99 0.29
N GLY A 75 -17.90 -13.72 0.28
CA GLY A 75 -17.04 -13.86 -0.90
C GLY A 75 -16.28 -12.58 -1.23
N VAL A 76 -16.00 -11.76 -0.21
CA VAL A 76 -15.31 -10.47 -0.34
C VAL A 76 -14.25 -10.39 0.74
N THR A 77 -13.01 -10.13 0.34
CA THR A 77 -11.91 -9.88 1.28
C THR A 77 -12.16 -8.58 2.04
N ILE A 78 -12.05 -8.63 3.36
CA ILE A 78 -12.31 -7.51 4.29
C ILE A 78 -10.98 -7.02 4.84
N SER A 79 -10.15 -7.93 5.35
CA SER A 79 -8.89 -7.63 6.02
C SER A 79 -7.70 -8.00 5.14
N CYS A 80 -6.58 -7.30 5.31
CA CYS A 80 -5.36 -7.67 4.60
C CYS A 80 -4.76 -8.94 5.23
N THR A 81 -4.64 -10.00 4.45
CA THR A 81 -3.94 -11.22 4.86
C THR A 81 -2.55 -11.25 4.23
N THR A 82 -1.54 -11.57 5.05
CA THR A 82 -0.16 -11.74 4.58
C THR A 82 0.22 -13.21 4.50
N LYS A 83 0.98 -13.55 3.45
CA LYS A 83 1.63 -14.85 3.27
C LYS A 83 3.04 -14.64 2.73
N GLU A 84 3.88 -15.66 2.83
CA GLU A 84 5.20 -15.64 2.21
C GLU A 84 5.27 -16.61 1.02
N PHE A 85 6.14 -16.28 0.07
CA PHE A 85 6.55 -17.20 -1.00
C PHE A 85 7.95 -16.84 -1.50
N PHE A 86 8.55 -17.74 -2.27
CA PHE A 86 9.88 -17.56 -2.81
C PHE A 86 9.85 -17.60 -4.33
N THR A 87 10.59 -16.70 -4.95
CA THR A 87 11.01 -16.80 -6.35
C THR A 87 12.48 -17.22 -6.40
N PRO A 88 13.06 -17.49 -7.58
CA PRO A 88 14.49 -17.73 -7.69
C PRO A 88 15.34 -16.62 -7.03
N ASN A 89 14.91 -15.36 -7.14
CA ASN A 89 15.71 -14.20 -6.71
C ASN A 89 15.30 -13.61 -5.35
N TYR A 90 14.04 -13.75 -4.94
CA TYR A 90 13.49 -12.97 -3.83
C TYR A 90 12.63 -13.80 -2.88
N HIS A 91 12.60 -13.33 -1.63
CA HIS A 91 11.61 -13.73 -0.64
C HIS A 91 10.51 -12.68 -0.59
N TYR A 92 9.28 -13.07 -0.89
CA TYR A 92 8.14 -12.16 -0.93
C TYR A 92 7.24 -12.31 0.30
N THR A 93 6.80 -11.17 0.83
CA THR A 93 5.54 -11.08 1.59
C THR A 93 4.43 -10.63 0.63
N ILE A 94 3.44 -11.47 0.37
CA ILE A 94 2.24 -11.10 -0.37
C ILE A 94 1.19 -10.54 0.57
N ILE A 95 0.58 -9.44 0.18
CA ILE A 95 -0.46 -8.71 0.91
C ILE A 95 -1.69 -8.68 0.02
N ASP A 96 -2.67 -9.53 0.33
CA ASP A 96 -3.93 -9.53 -0.40
C ASP A 96 -4.81 -8.39 0.13
N ALA A 97 -5.09 -7.39 -0.71
CA ALA A 97 -5.83 -6.20 -0.30
C ALA A 97 -7.30 -6.29 -0.74
N PRO A 98 -8.22 -5.75 0.06
CA PRO A 98 -9.64 -5.81 -0.24
C PRO A 98 -9.99 -4.99 -1.49
N GLY A 99 -10.98 -5.47 -2.25
CA GLY A 99 -11.41 -4.86 -3.52
C GLY A 99 -12.60 -3.89 -3.42
N HIS A 100 -13.25 -3.85 -2.26
CA HIS A 100 -14.51 -3.12 -2.05
C HIS A 100 -14.25 -1.70 -1.53
N LYS A 101 -15.11 -0.76 -1.91
CA LYS A 101 -15.01 0.68 -1.56
C LYS A 101 -14.94 0.91 -0.06
N ASP A 102 -15.70 0.16 0.72
CA ASP A 102 -15.75 0.34 2.18
C ASP A 102 -14.46 -0.06 2.90
N PHE A 103 -13.56 -0.78 2.21
CA PHE A 103 -12.33 -1.31 2.79
C PHE A 103 -11.08 -0.65 2.21
N ILE A 104 -11.21 0.50 1.54
CA ILE A 104 -10.06 1.30 1.04
C ILE A 104 -9.09 1.63 2.18
N LYS A 105 -9.58 1.91 3.39
CA LYS A 105 -8.74 2.15 4.57
C LYS A 105 -7.80 0.97 4.87
N ASN A 106 -8.25 -0.25 4.66
CA ASN A 106 -7.46 -1.46 4.89
C ASN A 106 -6.45 -1.63 3.75
N MET A 107 -6.85 -1.35 2.51
CA MET A 107 -5.95 -1.33 1.35
C MET A 107 -4.81 -0.31 1.53
N ILE A 108 -5.08 0.89 2.07
CA ILE A 108 -4.05 1.89 2.37
C ILE A 108 -3.00 1.33 3.34
N SER A 109 -3.46 0.72 4.44
CA SER A 109 -2.58 0.10 5.44
C SER A 109 -1.77 -1.07 4.87
N GLY A 110 -2.39 -1.91 4.02
CA GLY A 110 -1.70 -3.03 3.37
C GLY A 110 -0.68 -2.57 2.33
N ALA A 111 -1.06 -1.64 1.44
CA ALA A 111 -0.16 -1.08 0.43
C ALA A 111 1.00 -0.29 1.04
N SER A 112 0.85 0.25 2.25
CA SER A 112 1.93 0.92 2.98
C SER A 112 3.11 0.00 3.33
N GLN A 113 2.90 -1.32 3.26
CA GLN A 113 3.91 -2.34 3.57
C GLN A 113 4.58 -2.94 2.32
N ALA A 114 4.18 -2.50 1.11
CA ALA A 114 4.64 -3.08 -0.14
C ALA A 114 5.71 -2.24 -0.86
N ASP A 115 6.63 -2.94 -1.52
CA ASP A 115 7.63 -2.38 -2.44
C ASP A 115 7.15 -2.44 -3.90
N VAL A 116 6.29 -3.41 -4.21
CA VAL A 116 5.73 -3.68 -5.54
C VAL A 116 4.21 -3.80 -5.45
N ALA A 117 3.48 -3.32 -6.45
CA ALA A 117 2.05 -3.55 -6.58
C ALA A 117 1.76 -4.43 -7.81
N LEU A 118 0.87 -5.40 -7.64
CA LEU A 118 0.24 -6.13 -8.73
C LEU A 118 -1.18 -5.59 -8.92
N LEU A 119 -1.39 -4.85 -10.01
CA LEU A 119 -2.69 -4.32 -10.41
C LEU A 119 -3.44 -5.35 -11.24
N MET A 120 -4.50 -5.90 -10.66
CA MET A 120 -5.39 -6.86 -11.31
C MET A 120 -6.48 -6.14 -12.09
N VAL A 121 -6.58 -6.44 -13.39
CA VAL A 121 -7.56 -5.86 -14.31
C VAL A 121 -8.39 -6.99 -14.91
N PRO A 122 -9.72 -7.04 -14.71
CA PRO A 122 -10.56 -8.08 -15.33
C PRO A 122 -10.71 -7.83 -16.83
N ALA A 123 -10.64 -8.89 -17.64
CA ALA A 123 -10.78 -8.80 -19.10
C ALA A 123 -12.24 -8.89 -19.59
N THR A 124 -13.13 -9.47 -18.78
CA THR A 124 -14.55 -9.66 -19.10
C THR A 124 -15.23 -8.32 -19.38
N LYS A 125 -16.12 -8.30 -20.39
CA LYS A 125 -16.93 -7.13 -20.74
C LYS A 125 -17.84 -6.71 -19.57
N GLY A 126 -18.02 -5.41 -19.38
CA GLY A 126 -18.73 -4.82 -18.23
C GLY A 126 -17.80 -4.68 -17.02
N SER A 127 -17.16 -5.76 -16.57
CA SER A 127 -16.24 -5.74 -15.42
C SER A 127 -15.01 -4.86 -15.68
N PHE A 128 -14.45 -4.90 -16.89
CA PHE A 128 -13.33 -4.03 -17.26
C PHE A 128 -13.72 -2.54 -17.15
N GLU A 129 -14.80 -2.15 -17.84
CA GLU A 129 -15.23 -0.76 -18.00
C GLU A 129 -15.58 -0.14 -16.65
N THR A 130 -16.30 -0.89 -15.80
CA THR A 130 -16.61 -0.50 -14.42
C THR A 130 -15.35 -0.39 -13.54
N SER A 131 -14.35 -1.26 -13.75
CA SER A 131 -13.13 -1.25 -12.93
C SER A 131 -12.25 -0.03 -13.17
N ILE A 132 -12.21 0.52 -14.39
CA ILE A 132 -11.38 1.67 -14.77
C ILE A 132 -12.17 2.98 -14.93
N GLN A 133 -13.48 2.96 -14.66
CA GLN A 133 -14.38 4.10 -14.83
C GLN A 133 -13.85 5.37 -14.14
N ARG A 134 -14.00 6.51 -14.82
CA ARG A 134 -13.76 7.83 -14.22
C ARG A 134 -14.99 8.24 -13.42
N SER A 135 -14.77 8.89 -12.29
CA SER A 135 -15.86 9.50 -11.56
C SER A 135 -16.49 10.63 -12.37
N ASN A 136 -17.81 10.71 -12.33
CA ASN A 136 -18.57 11.84 -12.83
C ASN A 136 -19.76 12.07 -11.89
N HIS A 137 -19.58 12.96 -10.92
CA HIS A 137 -20.60 13.27 -9.92
C HIS A 137 -21.89 13.84 -10.54
N LYS A 138 -21.82 14.50 -11.71
CA LYS A 138 -23.01 15.02 -12.39
C LYS A 138 -23.92 13.92 -12.95
N GLU A 139 -23.35 12.75 -13.24
CA GLU A 139 -24.06 11.59 -13.80
C GLU A 139 -24.22 10.46 -12.76
N GLY A 140 -23.89 10.70 -11.48
CA GLY A 140 -23.92 9.66 -10.43
C GLY A 140 -22.89 8.53 -10.61
N ARG A 141 -21.91 8.69 -11.51
CA ARG A 141 -20.92 7.65 -11.82
C ARG A 141 -19.80 7.65 -10.80
N VAL A 142 -19.65 6.55 -10.07
CA VAL A 142 -18.60 6.38 -9.06
C VAL A 142 -17.29 5.91 -9.70
N GLN A 143 -16.16 6.34 -9.15
CA GLN A 143 -14.84 5.93 -9.64
C GLN A 143 -14.65 4.40 -9.56
N GLY A 144 -14.08 3.84 -10.63
CA GLY A 144 -13.67 2.44 -10.68
C GLY A 144 -12.54 2.13 -9.69
N GLN A 145 -12.64 1.00 -8.99
CA GLN A 145 -11.72 0.63 -7.92
C GLN A 145 -10.29 0.34 -8.41
N THR A 146 -10.13 -0.23 -9.62
CA THR A 146 -8.80 -0.47 -10.19
C THR A 146 -8.08 0.87 -10.44
N ARG A 147 -8.79 1.89 -10.96
CA ARG A 147 -8.24 3.24 -11.11
C ARG A 147 -7.84 3.85 -9.77
N GLN A 148 -8.72 3.74 -8.76
CA GLN A 148 -8.49 4.29 -7.43
C GLN A 148 -7.29 3.63 -6.74
N HIS A 149 -7.21 2.30 -6.80
CA HIS A 149 -6.10 1.53 -6.24
C HIS A 149 -4.77 1.84 -6.92
N ALA A 150 -4.72 1.89 -8.26
CA ALA A 150 -3.52 2.27 -8.99
C ALA A 150 -3.03 3.66 -8.60
N LYS A 151 -3.96 4.58 -8.33
CA LYS A 151 -3.66 5.91 -7.81
C LYS A 151 -3.06 5.82 -6.41
N LEU A 152 -3.77 5.19 -5.46
CA LEU A 152 -3.34 5.03 -4.07
C LEU A 152 -1.95 4.37 -3.96
N CYS A 153 -1.67 3.30 -4.70
CA CYS A 153 -0.35 2.66 -4.71
C CYS A 153 0.79 3.64 -5.05
N HIS A 154 0.61 4.43 -6.11
CA HIS A 154 1.61 5.42 -6.52
C HIS A 154 1.91 6.43 -5.40
N LEU A 155 0.87 6.77 -4.64
CA LEU A 155 0.90 7.80 -3.61
C LEU A 155 1.39 7.29 -2.26
N LEU A 156 1.25 6.01 -2.00
CA LEU A 156 1.89 5.35 -0.87
C LEU A 156 3.38 5.11 -1.11
N GLY A 157 3.89 5.55 -2.27
CA GLY A 157 5.30 5.49 -2.62
C GLY A 157 5.72 4.16 -3.25
N ILE A 158 4.77 3.34 -3.72
CA ILE A 158 5.09 2.15 -4.50
C ILE A 158 5.58 2.63 -5.87
N GLU A 159 6.83 2.33 -6.20
CA GLU A 159 7.47 2.78 -7.45
C GLU A 159 7.39 1.75 -8.57
N GLN A 160 7.02 0.51 -8.23
CA GLN A 160 7.03 -0.63 -9.14
C GLN A 160 5.63 -1.21 -9.27
N LEU A 161 5.13 -1.28 -10.50
CA LEU A 161 3.80 -1.80 -10.82
C LEU A 161 3.92 -2.91 -11.87
N ILE A 162 3.23 -4.01 -11.63
CA ILE A 162 2.97 -5.09 -12.57
C ILE A 162 1.47 -5.08 -12.87
N VAL A 163 1.08 -5.24 -14.13
CA VAL A 163 -0.35 -5.30 -14.52
C VAL A 163 -0.68 -6.73 -14.96
N GLY A 164 -1.58 -7.38 -14.22
CA GLY A 164 -2.18 -8.65 -14.60
C GLY A 164 -3.55 -8.42 -15.23
N ILE A 165 -3.67 -8.65 -16.54
CA ILE A 165 -4.96 -8.67 -17.24
C ILE A 165 -5.54 -10.06 -17.04
N ASN A 166 -6.37 -10.18 -16.01
CA ASN A 166 -6.90 -11.43 -15.51
C ASN A 166 -8.25 -11.79 -16.15
N LYS A 167 -8.69 -13.03 -15.97
CA LYS A 167 -9.93 -13.57 -16.53
C LYS A 167 -9.94 -13.59 -18.06
N MET A 168 -8.79 -13.85 -18.69
CA MET A 168 -8.71 -14.00 -20.14
C MET A 168 -9.55 -15.18 -20.65
N ASP A 169 -9.81 -16.18 -19.81
CA ASP A 169 -10.76 -17.27 -20.07
C ASP A 169 -12.18 -16.76 -20.32
N GLY A 170 -12.64 -15.76 -19.56
CA GLY A 170 -13.93 -15.09 -19.77
C GLY A 170 -13.94 -14.07 -20.91
N ALA A 171 -12.87 -13.99 -21.69
CA ALA A 171 -12.72 -13.17 -22.89
C ALA A 171 -12.19 -14.00 -24.06
N ASP A 172 -12.40 -15.33 -24.02
CA ASP A 172 -12.01 -16.30 -25.05
C ASP A 172 -10.53 -16.19 -25.46
N TYR A 173 -9.67 -15.80 -24.52
CA TYR A 173 -8.24 -15.57 -24.73
C TYR A 173 -7.92 -14.62 -25.91
N SER A 174 -8.83 -13.68 -26.20
CA SER A 174 -8.77 -12.79 -27.36
C SER A 174 -7.61 -11.78 -27.30
N GLU A 175 -6.75 -11.79 -28.31
CA GLU A 175 -5.68 -10.80 -28.49
C GLU A 175 -6.23 -9.38 -28.64
N ALA A 176 -7.29 -9.21 -29.43
CA ALA A 176 -7.92 -7.91 -29.67
C ALA A 176 -8.41 -7.27 -28.36
N ARG A 177 -9.05 -8.06 -27.49
CA ARG A 177 -9.50 -7.60 -26.18
C ARG A 177 -8.33 -7.25 -25.26
N TYR A 178 -7.27 -8.06 -25.25
CA TYR A 178 -6.06 -7.74 -24.50
C TYR A 178 -5.44 -6.40 -24.93
N MET A 179 -5.34 -6.15 -26.24
CA MET A 179 -4.75 -4.92 -26.77
C MET A 179 -5.58 -3.68 -26.41
N GLU A 180 -6.91 -3.76 -26.52
CA GLU A 180 -7.84 -2.72 -26.09
C GLU A 180 -7.63 -2.36 -24.61
N ILE A 181 -7.65 -3.38 -23.73
CA ILE A 181 -7.46 -3.21 -22.29
C ILE A 181 -6.09 -2.59 -21.99
N LYS A 182 -5.04 -3.12 -22.62
CA LYS A 182 -3.66 -2.64 -22.44
C LYS A 182 -3.54 -1.16 -22.80
N GLU A 183 -4.15 -0.72 -23.90
CA GLU A 183 -4.12 0.67 -24.33
C GLU A 183 -4.82 1.59 -23.31
N GLU A 184 -6.04 1.26 -22.91
CA GLU A 184 -6.83 2.08 -21.97
C GLU A 184 -6.21 2.13 -20.57
N VAL A 185 -5.70 0.99 -20.07
CA VAL A 185 -4.98 0.93 -18.80
C VAL A 185 -3.67 1.72 -18.90
N THR A 186 -2.96 1.67 -20.03
CA THR A 186 -1.75 2.47 -20.26
C THR A 186 -2.05 3.97 -20.19
N LYS A 187 -3.11 4.44 -20.86
CA LYS A 187 -3.56 5.84 -20.80
C LYS A 187 -3.91 6.25 -19.36
N MET A 188 -4.63 5.39 -18.64
CA MET A 188 -4.99 5.61 -17.25
C MET A 188 -3.75 5.76 -16.35
N LEU A 189 -2.82 4.80 -16.42
CA LEU A 189 -1.61 4.78 -15.60
C LEU A 189 -0.70 5.98 -15.90
N LYS A 190 -0.55 6.34 -17.17
CA LYS A 190 0.18 7.54 -17.59
C LYS A 190 -0.43 8.81 -16.99
N GLY A 191 -1.77 8.92 -16.98
CA GLY A 191 -2.48 10.04 -16.36
C GLY A 191 -2.36 10.11 -14.83
N ILE A 192 -2.11 8.98 -14.17
CA ILE A 192 -1.84 8.93 -12.73
C ILE A 192 -0.41 9.37 -12.40
N GLY A 193 0.54 9.20 -13.32
CA GLY A 193 1.96 9.51 -13.12
C GLY A 193 2.89 8.30 -13.15
N TRP A 194 2.37 7.10 -13.42
CA TRP A 194 3.19 5.90 -13.53
C TRP A 194 4.10 5.93 -14.76
N ARG A 195 5.31 5.39 -14.60
CA ARG A 195 6.28 5.22 -15.70
C ARG A 195 5.91 3.99 -16.54
N VAL A 196 4.87 4.10 -17.36
CA VAL A 196 4.26 2.99 -18.12
C VAL A 196 5.24 2.14 -18.93
N LYS A 197 6.34 2.72 -19.44
CA LYS A 197 7.37 1.97 -20.16
C LYS A 197 8.05 0.88 -19.31
N LYS A 198 8.05 1.02 -17.98
CA LYS A 198 8.63 0.07 -17.02
C LYS A 198 7.63 -1.00 -16.55
N ILE A 199 6.39 -0.94 -16.99
CA ILE A 199 5.30 -1.75 -16.45
C ILE A 199 5.04 -2.95 -17.38
N PRO A 200 5.25 -4.20 -16.92
CA PRO A 200 4.88 -5.37 -17.68
C PRO A 200 3.35 -5.57 -17.62
N PHE A 201 2.78 -5.95 -18.77
CA PHE A 201 1.36 -6.30 -18.93
C PHE A 201 1.25 -7.76 -19.30
N ILE A 202 0.63 -8.56 -18.42
CA ILE A 202 0.61 -10.02 -18.50
C ILE A 202 -0.86 -10.46 -18.66
N PRO A 203 -1.25 -11.03 -19.81
CA PRO A 203 -2.56 -11.66 -19.96
C PRO A 203 -2.54 -12.99 -19.21
N MET A 204 -3.52 -13.22 -18.35
CA MET A 204 -3.52 -14.36 -17.43
C MET A 204 -4.94 -14.82 -17.06
N SER A 205 -5.03 -16.03 -16.51
CA SER A 205 -6.22 -16.51 -15.82
C SER A 205 -5.82 -17.09 -14.47
N GLY A 206 -6.16 -16.38 -13.39
CA GLY A 206 -5.88 -16.83 -12.04
C GLY A 206 -6.66 -18.09 -11.65
N LEU A 207 -7.83 -18.33 -12.25
CA LEU A 207 -8.62 -19.54 -11.99
C LEU A 207 -8.04 -20.75 -12.73
N GLN A 208 -7.78 -20.62 -14.04
CA GLN A 208 -7.24 -21.70 -14.87
C GLN A 208 -5.72 -21.91 -14.67
N GLY A 209 -5.02 -20.93 -14.11
CA GLY A 209 -3.59 -20.99 -13.86
C GLY A 209 -2.72 -20.60 -15.06
N GLU A 210 -3.31 -19.94 -16.07
CA GLU A 210 -2.64 -19.50 -17.30
C GLU A 210 -1.70 -18.32 -17.05
N ASN A 211 -0.47 -18.40 -17.55
CA ASN A 211 0.58 -17.39 -17.41
C ASN A 211 0.91 -17.00 -15.95
N LEU A 212 0.60 -17.86 -14.96
CA LEU A 212 1.05 -17.66 -13.58
C LEU A 212 2.53 -18.02 -13.41
N ASP A 213 2.85 -19.29 -13.64
CA ASP A 213 4.19 -19.90 -13.52
C ASP A 213 4.70 -20.48 -14.85
N LYS A 214 3.78 -20.88 -15.75
CA LYS A 214 4.06 -21.47 -17.06
C LYS A 214 3.41 -20.67 -18.18
N ILE A 215 4.02 -20.72 -19.36
CA ILE A 215 3.48 -20.10 -20.57
C ILE A 215 2.17 -20.79 -20.96
N SER A 216 1.15 -19.99 -21.23
CA SER A 216 -0.17 -20.44 -21.67
C SER A 216 -0.14 -20.95 -23.11
N GLU A 217 -0.72 -22.13 -23.35
CA GLU A 217 -0.95 -22.66 -24.70
C GLU A 217 -2.17 -22.01 -25.38
N HIS A 218 -3.08 -21.42 -24.60
CA HIS A 218 -4.28 -20.76 -25.12
C HIS A 218 -4.02 -19.34 -25.65
N MET A 219 -2.87 -18.74 -25.34
CA MET A 219 -2.49 -17.39 -25.76
C MET A 219 -1.17 -17.38 -26.55
N PRO A 220 -1.03 -18.14 -27.66
CA PRO A 220 0.22 -18.24 -28.41
C PRO A 220 0.63 -16.92 -29.10
N TRP A 221 -0.32 -16.00 -29.27
CA TRP A 221 -0.10 -14.64 -29.77
C TRP A 221 0.72 -13.78 -28.79
N TYR A 222 0.65 -14.07 -27.48
CA TYR A 222 1.40 -13.31 -26.48
C TYR A 222 2.87 -13.74 -26.42
N LYS A 223 3.75 -12.91 -26.98
CA LYS A 223 5.22 -13.17 -27.04
C LYS A 223 5.99 -12.68 -25.81
N GLY A 224 5.29 -12.45 -24.71
CA GLY A 224 5.88 -11.93 -23.47
C GLY A 224 5.97 -10.41 -23.40
N PHE A 225 6.51 -9.93 -22.30
CA PHE A 225 6.82 -8.53 -22.05
C PHE A 225 8.32 -8.27 -22.16
N GLU A 226 8.68 -7.05 -22.54
CA GLU A 226 10.04 -6.51 -22.45
C GLU A 226 9.97 -5.14 -21.79
N VAL A 227 10.65 -4.96 -20.64
CA VAL A 227 10.65 -3.68 -19.92
C VAL A 227 12.06 -3.28 -19.47
N PRO A 228 12.40 -1.97 -19.50
CA PRO A 228 13.63 -1.46 -18.94
C PRO A 228 13.53 -1.35 -17.42
N ILE A 229 14.41 -2.04 -16.71
CA ILE A 229 14.44 -2.01 -15.24
C ILE A 229 15.40 -0.91 -14.74
N ARG A 230 16.57 -0.78 -15.37
CA ARG A 230 17.61 0.23 -15.10
C ARG A 230 18.17 0.78 -16.41
N LYS A 231 18.97 1.85 -16.34
CA LYS A 231 19.59 2.45 -17.53
C LYS A 231 20.44 1.40 -18.26
N GLY A 232 20.11 1.12 -19.52
CA GLY A 232 20.80 0.12 -20.34
C GLY A 232 20.41 -1.34 -20.09
N VAL A 233 19.56 -1.65 -19.10
CA VAL A 233 19.18 -3.03 -18.76
C VAL A 233 17.69 -3.25 -19.01
N LYS A 234 17.39 -4.14 -19.96
CA LYS A 234 16.04 -4.61 -20.25
C LYS A 234 15.88 -6.05 -19.80
N VAL A 235 14.67 -6.38 -19.36
CA VAL A 235 14.28 -7.72 -18.94
C VAL A 235 13.12 -8.18 -19.79
N LYS A 236 13.15 -9.46 -20.16
CA LYS A 236 12.07 -10.18 -20.85
C LYS A 236 11.46 -11.23 -19.93
N GLY A 237 10.19 -11.52 -20.15
CA GLY A 237 9.47 -12.59 -19.44
C GLY A 237 8.10 -12.83 -20.08
N HIS A 238 7.43 -13.91 -19.69
CA HIS A 238 6.09 -14.26 -20.20
C HIS A 238 5.06 -14.37 -19.09
N THR A 239 5.47 -14.78 -17.90
CA THR A 239 4.53 -15.16 -16.83
C THR A 239 4.55 -14.14 -15.69
N LEU A 240 3.58 -14.25 -14.78
CA LEU A 240 3.57 -13.48 -13.54
C LEU A 240 4.83 -13.78 -12.71
N ILE A 241 5.27 -15.04 -12.63
CA ILE A 241 6.50 -15.39 -11.91
C ILE A 241 7.73 -14.78 -12.56
N ASP A 242 7.80 -14.67 -13.89
CA ASP A 242 8.90 -13.99 -14.58
C ASP A 242 8.95 -12.50 -14.22
N ALA A 243 7.80 -11.84 -14.14
CA ALA A 243 7.72 -10.43 -13.76
C ALA A 243 8.14 -10.22 -12.30
N LEU A 244 7.68 -11.07 -11.39
CA LEU A 244 8.10 -11.05 -9.99
C LEU A 244 9.59 -11.35 -9.87
N THR A 245 10.13 -12.27 -10.64
CA THR A 245 11.55 -12.67 -10.53
C THR A 245 12.49 -11.64 -11.13
N ASN A 246 12.14 -11.08 -12.29
CA ASN A 246 13.08 -10.34 -13.12
C ASN A 246 12.77 -8.84 -13.23
N VAL A 247 11.51 -8.41 -13.04
CA VAL A 247 11.14 -6.98 -13.13
C VAL A 247 11.19 -6.30 -11.77
N ALA A 248 10.70 -6.98 -10.73
CA ALA A 248 10.75 -6.44 -9.38
C ALA A 248 12.21 -6.26 -8.91
N GLN A 249 12.44 -5.18 -8.20
CA GLN A 249 13.74 -4.82 -7.64
C GLN A 249 13.58 -4.44 -6.18
N VAL A 250 14.58 -4.76 -5.37
CA VAL A 250 14.68 -4.19 -4.02
C VAL A 250 14.87 -2.66 -4.15
N PRO A 251 13.98 -1.84 -3.57
CA PRO A 251 14.18 -0.39 -3.54
C PRO A 251 15.50 -0.05 -2.85
N GLN A 252 16.07 1.11 -3.17
CA GLN A 252 17.27 1.56 -2.46
C GLN A 252 16.95 1.72 -0.96
N ARG A 253 17.56 0.87 -0.12
CA ARG A 253 17.38 0.91 1.32
C ARG A 253 18.15 2.10 1.89
N LYS A 254 17.47 2.93 2.69
CA LYS A 254 18.03 4.15 3.30
C LYS A 254 18.56 3.82 4.69
N GLU A 255 19.63 3.04 4.76
CA GLU A 255 20.20 2.51 6.02
C GLU A 255 20.88 3.59 6.85
N ASN A 256 21.52 4.58 6.22
CA ASN A 256 22.24 5.68 6.88
C ASN A 256 21.33 6.87 7.26
N LEU A 257 20.04 6.61 7.49
CA LEU A 257 19.06 7.59 7.95
C LEU A 257 18.53 7.20 9.33
N PRO A 258 17.91 8.14 10.06
CA PRO A 258 17.32 7.84 11.36
C PRO A 258 16.28 6.72 11.26
N PHE A 259 16.29 5.79 12.19
CA PHE A 259 15.33 4.70 12.26
C PHE A 259 13.92 5.24 12.46
N ARG A 260 13.02 4.84 11.57
CA ARG A 260 11.59 5.12 11.64
C ARG A 260 10.84 3.84 11.29
N MET A 261 9.99 3.39 12.20
CA MET A 261 9.10 2.26 11.95
C MET A 261 7.67 2.63 12.37
N PRO A 262 6.77 2.88 11.40
CA PRO A 262 5.34 2.98 11.69
C PRO A 262 4.82 1.69 12.30
N VAL A 263 4.19 1.80 13.47
CA VAL A 263 3.57 0.67 14.17
C VAL A 263 2.32 0.26 13.41
N SER A 264 2.26 -1.00 12.98
CA SER A 264 1.10 -1.61 12.34
C SER A 264 0.21 -2.36 13.31
N GLY A 265 0.79 -2.86 14.40
CA GLY A 265 0.10 -3.74 15.34
C GLY A 265 0.87 -3.97 16.62
N MET A 266 0.16 -4.46 17.63
CA MET A 266 0.71 -4.90 18.90
C MET A 266 0.08 -6.24 19.24
N LEU A 267 0.91 -7.20 19.59
CA LEU A 267 0.52 -8.54 19.99
C LEU A 267 1.10 -8.84 21.36
N LYS A 268 0.28 -9.40 22.24
CA LYS A 268 0.75 -9.90 23.54
C LYS A 268 0.86 -11.42 23.46
N ILE A 269 2.08 -11.91 23.36
CA ILE A 269 2.34 -13.34 23.16
C ILE A 269 2.68 -13.98 24.51
N PRO A 270 1.96 -15.04 24.94
CA PRO A 270 2.30 -15.77 26.16
C PRO A 270 3.77 -16.23 26.16
N GLY A 271 4.49 -16.03 27.26
CA GLY A 271 5.91 -16.37 27.39
C GLY A 271 6.89 -15.38 26.77
N ILE A 272 6.52 -14.67 25.70
CA ILE A 272 7.39 -13.69 25.01
C ILE A 272 7.12 -12.26 25.52
N GLY A 273 5.86 -11.90 25.73
CA GLY A 273 5.43 -10.56 26.17
C GLY A 273 4.95 -9.70 25.01
N ASP A 274 5.24 -8.40 25.06
CA ASP A 274 4.72 -7.41 24.12
C ASP A 274 5.56 -7.40 22.84
N VAL A 275 4.90 -7.67 21.71
CA VAL A 275 5.50 -7.68 20.37
C VAL A 275 4.87 -6.57 19.54
N ILE A 276 5.69 -5.63 19.09
CA ILE A 276 5.28 -4.53 18.23
C ILE A 276 5.61 -4.88 16.79
N THR A 277 4.63 -4.80 15.89
CA THR A 277 4.82 -5.10 14.47
C THR A 277 4.87 -3.83 13.64
N GLY A 278 5.66 -3.83 12.58
CA GLY A 278 5.74 -2.72 11.65
C GLY A 278 6.64 -3.01 10.46
N ARG A 279 6.65 -2.09 9.49
CA ARG A 279 7.63 -2.07 8.41
C ARG A 279 8.65 -0.98 8.68
N VAL A 280 9.93 -1.30 8.63
CA VAL A 280 10.98 -0.28 8.77
C VAL A 280 10.90 0.64 7.56
N GLU A 281 10.70 1.94 7.78
CA GLU A 281 10.59 2.91 6.69
C GLU A 281 11.96 3.39 6.23
N GLN A 282 12.85 3.62 7.19
CA GLN A 282 14.23 4.03 6.99
C GLN A 282 15.07 3.71 8.22
N GLY A 283 16.40 3.73 8.05
CA GLY A 283 17.37 3.37 9.07
C GLY A 283 17.50 1.86 9.30
N GLU A 284 18.24 1.52 10.34
CA GLU A 284 18.49 0.16 10.80
C GLU A 284 18.23 0.08 12.31
N ILE A 285 17.77 -1.08 12.77
CA ILE A 285 17.62 -1.40 14.19
C ILE A 285 18.37 -2.69 14.52
N LYS A 286 18.95 -2.74 15.72
CA LYS A 286 19.65 -3.91 16.25
C LYS A 286 19.03 -4.32 17.58
N LYS A 287 19.24 -5.58 17.94
CA LYS A 287 18.93 -6.08 19.27
C LYS A 287 19.60 -5.21 20.33
N GLY A 288 18.86 -4.88 21.40
CA GLY A 288 19.35 -4.08 22.51
C GLY A 288 19.12 -2.58 22.39
N SER A 289 18.74 -2.06 21.21
CA SER A 289 18.40 -0.65 21.01
C SER A 289 17.31 -0.19 21.98
N VAL A 290 17.45 1.04 22.49
CA VAL A 290 16.39 1.72 23.25
C VAL A 290 15.46 2.41 22.26
N LEU A 291 14.17 2.19 22.44
CA LEU A 291 13.12 2.57 21.51
C LEU A 291 12.16 3.54 22.18
N LYS A 292 11.81 4.61 21.46
CA LYS A 292 10.78 5.56 21.84
C LYS A 292 9.66 5.53 20.81
N PHE A 293 8.48 5.99 21.23
CA PHE A 293 7.28 5.98 20.40
C PHE A 293 6.64 7.35 20.38
N ALA A 294 6.57 7.97 19.20
CA ALA A 294 5.86 9.23 18.99
C ALA A 294 4.48 8.98 18.38
N PRO A 295 3.43 9.72 18.75
CA PRO A 295 3.43 10.85 19.70
C PRO A 295 3.27 10.45 21.18
N ARG A 296 3.18 9.16 21.52
CA ARG A 296 2.87 8.68 22.89
C ARG A 296 3.90 8.99 23.96
N ASN A 297 5.15 9.22 23.58
CA ASN A 297 6.28 9.40 24.49
C ASN A 297 6.44 8.25 25.51
N THR A 298 6.28 7.00 25.04
CA THR A 298 6.62 5.81 25.83
C THR A 298 7.96 5.26 25.37
N THR A 299 8.67 4.57 26.26
CA THR A 299 10.02 4.04 26.02
C THR A 299 10.05 2.55 26.31
N GLY A 300 10.87 1.81 25.58
CA GLY A 300 11.13 0.40 25.83
C GLY A 300 12.47 -0.04 25.24
N LYS A 301 12.86 -1.29 25.50
CA LYS A 301 14.11 -1.86 24.99
C LYS A 301 13.83 -3.00 24.03
N CYS A 302 14.47 -2.99 22.87
CA CYS A 302 14.44 -4.07 21.89
C CYS A 302 15.12 -5.32 22.47
N PHE A 303 14.35 -6.39 22.71
CA PHE A 303 14.87 -7.66 23.24
C PHE A 303 15.17 -8.67 22.14
N SER A 304 14.27 -8.81 21.17
CA SER A 304 14.46 -9.63 19.97
C SER A 304 13.74 -9.01 18.79
N ILE A 305 14.25 -9.31 17.60
CA ILE A 305 13.65 -8.93 16.32
C ILE A 305 13.34 -10.23 15.58
N GLU A 306 12.13 -10.34 15.07
CA GLU A 306 11.68 -11.47 14.28
C GLU A 306 11.18 -11.02 12.91
N MET A 307 11.54 -11.78 11.89
CA MET A 307 11.03 -11.65 10.53
C MET A 307 10.55 -13.04 10.11
N HIS A 308 9.26 -13.18 9.77
CA HIS A 308 8.66 -14.47 9.38
C HIS A 308 8.91 -15.61 10.38
N HIS A 309 8.70 -15.32 11.67
CA HIS A 309 8.92 -16.28 12.78
C HIS A 309 10.36 -16.78 12.91
N ARG A 310 11.33 -16.03 12.39
CA ARG A 310 12.76 -16.28 12.56
C ARG A 310 13.40 -15.09 13.23
N GLN A 311 14.22 -15.37 14.23
CA GLN A 311 14.96 -14.33 14.92
C GLN A 311 16.09 -13.81 14.03
N VAL A 312 16.23 -12.48 13.99
CA VAL A 312 17.30 -11.78 13.27
C VAL A 312 18.03 -10.84 14.21
N GLU A 313 19.32 -10.63 13.97
CA GLU A 313 20.15 -9.75 14.81
C GLU A 313 19.91 -8.26 14.53
N LYS A 314 19.53 -7.95 13.29
CA LYS A 314 19.25 -6.60 12.82
C LYS A 314 18.12 -6.61 11.78
N ALA A 315 17.46 -5.47 11.64
CA ALA A 315 16.49 -5.23 10.57
C ALA A 315 16.72 -3.86 9.96
N GLN A 316 16.47 -3.75 8.67
CA GLN A 316 16.77 -2.58 7.86
C GLN A 316 15.52 -2.07 7.14
N ALA A 317 15.63 -0.87 6.56
CA ALA A 317 14.57 -0.27 5.76
C ALA A 317 13.92 -1.29 4.80
N GLY A 318 12.59 -1.36 4.81
CA GLY A 318 11.77 -2.26 4.01
C GLY A 318 11.38 -3.57 4.67
N ASP A 319 12.09 -4.02 5.69
CA ASP A 319 11.78 -5.27 6.38
C ASP A 319 10.45 -5.14 7.15
N ASN A 320 9.62 -6.17 7.07
CA ASN A 320 8.41 -6.31 7.89
C ASN A 320 8.75 -7.18 9.11
N ILE A 321 8.75 -6.57 10.29
CA ILE A 321 9.29 -7.20 11.50
C ILE A 321 8.30 -7.16 12.67
N GLY A 322 8.45 -8.13 13.56
CA GLY A 322 7.93 -8.10 14.92
C GLY A 322 9.07 -7.90 15.91
N ILE A 323 8.96 -6.92 16.80
CA ILE A 323 9.98 -6.63 17.81
C ILE A 323 9.40 -6.94 19.18
N ASN A 324 10.07 -7.82 19.93
CA ASN A 324 9.75 -7.96 21.35
C ASN A 324 10.34 -6.77 22.11
N VAL A 325 9.48 -6.00 22.76
CA VAL A 325 9.88 -4.79 23.49
C VAL A 325 9.61 -5.00 24.98
N LYS A 326 10.64 -4.75 25.80
CA LYS A 326 10.55 -4.84 27.26
C LYS A 326 10.52 -3.44 27.87
N GLY A 327 9.92 -3.32 29.05
CA GLY A 327 9.90 -2.07 29.82
C GLY A 327 8.89 -1.03 29.33
N LEU A 328 7.95 -1.41 28.45
CA LEU A 328 6.85 -0.53 28.04
C LEU A 328 5.93 -0.22 29.22
N ASP A 329 5.49 1.04 29.29
CA ASP A 329 4.45 1.46 30.24
C ASP A 329 3.10 0.84 29.87
N LYS A 330 2.56 0.02 30.79
CA LYS A 330 1.25 -0.65 30.63
C LYS A 330 0.09 0.34 30.55
N GLY A 331 0.21 1.54 31.14
CA GLY A 331 -0.79 2.59 31.06
C GLY A 331 -0.79 3.32 29.71
N ASN A 332 0.35 3.32 29.00
CA ASN A 332 0.55 4.05 27.75
C ASN A 332 1.24 3.19 26.69
N MET A 333 0.63 2.05 26.39
CA MET A 333 1.12 1.10 25.40
C MET A 333 1.07 1.68 23.97
N PRO A 334 2.08 1.40 23.12
CA PRO A 334 2.07 1.74 21.70
C PRO A 334 0.81 1.27 20.96
N LYS A 335 0.40 1.99 19.92
CA LYS A 335 -0.77 1.67 19.11
C LYS A 335 -0.47 1.82 17.62
N PRO A 336 -1.28 1.18 16.74
CA PRO A 336 -1.20 1.44 15.32
C PRO A 336 -1.31 2.94 15.02
N GLY A 337 -0.37 3.44 14.23
CA GLY A 337 -0.22 4.86 13.91
C GLY A 337 0.84 5.61 14.70
N ASP A 338 1.36 5.04 15.78
CA ASP A 338 2.57 5.56 16.42
C ASP A 338 3.80 5.25 15.54
N ILE A 339 4.84 6.07 15.66
CA ILE A 339 6.13 5.86 15.04
C ILE A 339 7.12 5.44 16.11
N MET A 340 7.68 4.26 15.94
CA MET A 340 8.82 3.79 16.72
C MET A 340 10.10 4.39 16.14
N PHE A 341 10.95 4.93 17.01
CA PHE A 341 12.27 5.47 16.68
C PHE A 341 13.30 5.05 17.73
N MET A 342 14.58 5.13 17.39
CA MET A 342 15.65 4.85 18.36
C MET A 342 15.97 6.09 19.19
N GLU A 343 16.08 5.93 20.50
CA GLU A 343 16.67 6.98 21.36
C GLU A 343 18.15 7.14 21.04
N ASN A 344 18.64 8.39 20.98
CA ASN A 344 20.04 8.71 20.65
C ASN A 344 20.52 8.07 19.35
N ASP A 345 19.64 8.00 18.34
CA ASP A 345 20.00 7.47 17.02
C ASP A 345 21.20 8.25 16.43
N PRO A 346 22.30 7.58 16.06
CA PRO A 346 23.50 8.24 15.55
C PRO A 346 23.25 9.03 14.25
N HIS A 347 22.17 8.71 13.52
CA HIS A 347 21.81 9.37 12.27
C HIS A 347 20.80 10.51 12.46
N SER A 348 20.20 10.67 13.65
CA SER A 348 19.16 11.70 13.89
C SER A 348 19.69 13.11 14.10
N ALA A 349 21.01 13.27 14.26
CA ALA A 349 21.62 14.55 14.63
C ALA A 349 20.96 15.18 15.88
N GLY A 350 20.44 14.37 16.80
CA GLY A 350 19.75 14.81 18.01
C GLY A 350 18.29 15.24 17.80
N GLU A 351 17.74 15.15 16.59
CA GLU A 351 16.32 15.42 16.34
C GLU A 351 15.45 14.20 16.71
N GLU A 352 14.74 14.30 17.83
CA GLU A 352 13.72 13.30 18.19
C GLU A 352 12.35 13.63 17.57
N PRO A 353 11.61 12.61 17.08
CA PRO A 353 10.21 12.73 16.69
C PRO A 353 9.31 13.38 17.75
N ARG A 354 8.59 14.44 17.38
CA ARG A 354 7.68 15.21 18.25
C ARG A 354 6.27 15.32 17.67
N PRO A 355 5.21 15.43 18.49
CA PRO A 355 3.86 15.66 17.99
C PRO A 355 3.77 16.89 17.08
N VAL A 356 3.05 16.76 15.98
CA VAL A 356 2.85 17.86 15.02
C VAL A 356 1.89 18.90 15.61
N GLU A 357 2.25 20.17 15.48
CA GLU A 357 1.37 21.31 15.74
C GLU A 357 0.69 21.73 14.43
N GLN A 358 1.48 22.00 13.39
CA GLN A 358 0.99 22.35 12.06
C GLN A 358 1.94 21.81 10.99
N PHE A 359 1.44 21.67 9.77
CA PHE A 359 2.28 21.30 8.64
C PHE A 359 1.78 21.96 7.36
N ASP A 360 2.72 22.24 6.46
CA ASP A 360 2.42 22.73 5.13
C ASP A 360 2.59 21.61 4.12
N ALA A 361 1.58 21.41 3.28
CA ALA A 361 1.55 20.34 2.30
C ALA A 361 1.18 20.87 0.93
N MET A 362 1.93 20.44 -0.08
CA MET A 362 1.52 20.57 -1.47
C MET A 362 0.49 19.49 -1.77
N VAL A 363 -0.75 19.86 -2.02
CA VAL A 363 -1.88 18.95 -2.22
C VAL A 363 -2.43 19.02 -3.64
N PHE A 364 -2.97 17.89 -4.12
CA PHE A 364 -3.75 17.78 -5.33
C PHE A 364 -5.15 17.27 -4.98
N ILE A 365 -6.15 18.11 -5.23
CA ILE A 365 -7.54 17.84 -4.87
C ILE A 365 -8.14 16.85 -5.86
N GLN A 366 -8.70 15.79 -5.30
CA GLN A 366 -9.37 14.71 -6.00
C GLN A 366 -10.81 15.09 -6.32
N ASP A 367 -11.53 14.15 -6.92
CA ASP A 367 -12.93 14.37 -7.22
C ASP A 367 -13.71 14.56 -5.92
N HIS A 368 -14.32 15.73 -5.79
CA HIS A 368 -15.09 16.14 -4.63
C HIS A 368 -16.22 17.04 -5.13
N PRO A 369 -17.47 16.83 -4.70
CA PRO A 369 -18.64 17.52 -5.26
C PRO A 369 -18.71 19.01 -4.88
N GLY A 370 -18.06 19.41 -3.80
CA GLY A 370 -18.13 20.78 -3.25
C GLY A 370 -16.80 21.53 -3.20
N GLU A 371 -16.84 22.71 -2.60
CA GLU A 371 -15.68 23.57 -2.33
C GLU A 371 -15.06 23.24 -0.97
N LEU A 372 -13.72 23.19 -0.92
CA LEU A 372 -12.98 23.00 0.32
C LEU A 372 -12.51 24.35 0.84
N HIS A 373 -13.09 24.82 1.92
CA HIS A 373 -12.76 26.10 2.52
C HIS A 373 -11.76 25.95 3.66
N ALA A 374 -10.85 26.92 3.78
CA ALA A 374 -10.02 27.08 4.97
C ALA A 374 -10.83 27.62 6.15
N ALA A 375 -10.26 27.53 7.35
CA ALA A 375 -10.76 28.26 8.50
C ALA A 375 -10.74 29.78 8.21
N LYS A 376 -11.65 30.54 8.82
CA LYS A 376 -11.58 32.00 8.79
C LYS A 376 -10.39 32.46 9.64
N ASP A 377 -9.70 33.51 9.24
CA ASP A 377 -8.56 34.05 9.98
C ASP A 377 -8.92 34.30 11.46
N GLY A 378 -8.10 33.76 12.36
CA GLY A 378 -8.31 33.87 13.81
C GLY A 378 -9.46 33.03 14.38
N ALA A 379 -10.21 32.27 13.57
CA ALA A 379 -11.31 31.45 14.06
C ALA A 379 -10.84 30.08 14.59
N SER A 380 -11.23 29.77 15.83
CA SER A 380 -11.05 28.44 16.44
C SER A 380 -12.02 27.38 15.88
N ARG A 381 -12.95 27.76 15.00
CA ARG A 381 -13.97 26.90 14.38
C ARG A 381 -14.07 27.15 12.87
N GLY A 382 -14.51 26.13 12.13
CA GLY A 382 -14.58 26.15 10.66
C GLY A 382 -13.34 25.56 9.99
N GLY A 383 -13.33 25.54 8.66
CA GLY A 383 -12.29 24.89 7.86
C GLY A 383 -12.58 23.40 7.61
N PHE A 384 -12.39 22.97 6.35
CA PHE A 384 -12.55 21.59 5.96
C PHE A 384 -11.59 20.70 6.75
N THR A 385 -12.10 19.63 7.37
CA THR A 385 -11.32 18.79 8.29
C THR A 385 -11.36 17.32 7.84
N PRO A 386 -10.57 16.93 6.82
CA PRO A 386 -10.47 15.53 6.42
C PRO A 386 -9.68 14.71 7.44
N ASN A 387 -9.82 13.39 7.36
CA ASN A 387 -8.89 12.46 7.99
C ASN A 387 -7.63 12.35 7.12
N ILE A 388 -6.50 12.79 7.65
CA ILE A 388 -5.20 12.64 7.01
C ILE A 388 -4.60 11.30 7.42
N HIS A 389 -4.34 10.48 6.42
CA HIS A 389 -3.68 9.18 6.55
C HIS A 389 -2.22 9.26 6.12
N VAL A 390 -1.33 8.73 6.94
CA VAL A 390 0.11 8.61 6.67
C VAL A 390 0.59 7.27 7.20
N ARG A 391 1.01 6.37 6.30
CA ARG A 391 1.33 4.98 6.66
C ARG A 391 0.19 4.36 7.49
N THR A 392 0.45 4.01 8.75
CA THR A 392 -0.51 3.43 9.68
C THR A 392 -1.22 4.48 10.54
N ALA A 393 -0.75 5.74 10.49
CA ALA A 393 -1.30 6.85 11.26
C ALA A 393 -2.51 7.48 10.57
N ARG A 394 -3.44 7.97 11.40
CA ARG A 394 -4.58 8.77 10.96
C ARG A 394 -4.88 9.85 11.97
N ALA A 395 -5.17 11.06 11.49
CA ALA A 395 -5.61 12.15 12.34
C ALA A 395 -6.61 13.03 11.58
N ALA A 396 -7.59 13.58 12.28
CA ALA A 396 -8.40 14.64 11.71
C ALA A 396 -7.55 15.92 11.67
N CYS A 397 -7.31 16.47 10.48
CA CYS A 397 -6.52 17.69 10.33
C CYS A 397 -7.38 18.77 9.71
N ARG A 398 -7.45 19.93 10.36
CA ARG A 398 -8.21 21.09 9.92
C ARG A 398 -7.40 21.87 8.88
N LEU A 399 -8.04 22.23 7.77
CA LEU A 399 -7.47 23.14 6.78
C LEU A 399 -7.49 24.57 7.34
N VAL A 400 -6.32 25.08 7.71
CA VAL A 400 -6.17 26.40 8.35
C VAL A 400 -6.01 27.49 7.31
N LYS A 401 -5.17 27.27 6.29
CA LYS A 401 -4.86 28.27 5.28
C LYS A 401 -4.63 27.62 3.92
N ILE A 402 -5.05 28.32 2.86
CA ILE A 402 -4.68 28.01 1.48
C ILE A 402 -3.75 29.14 1.01
N HIS A 403 -2.47 28.83 0.80
CA HIS A 403 -1.48 29.84 0.41
C HIS A 403 -1.66 30.20 -1.07
N TRP A 404 -1.74 29.20 -1.93
CA TRP A 404 -2.02 29.39 -3.35
C TRP A 404 -2.73 28.18 -3.94
N LYS A 405 -3.39 28.37 -5.08
CA LYS A 405 -3.89 27.28 -5.92
C LYS A 405 -3.57 27.48 -7.40
N LYS A 406 -3.49 26.36 -8.13
CA LYS A 406 -3.28 26.30 -9.57
C LYS A 406 -4.02 25.09 -10.13
N GLY A 407 -4.88 25.29 -11.11
CA GLY A 407 -5.61 24.16 -11.70
C GLY A 407 -6.53 24.59 -12.83
N LYS A 408 -7.43 23.69 -13.22
CA LYS A 408 -8.47 24.02 -14.20
C LYS A 408 -9.38 25.15 -13.71
N SER A 409 -9.61 25.25 -12.40
CA SER A 409 -10.45 26.32 -11.82
C SER A 409 -9.85 27.71 -11.99
N THR A 410 -8.53 27.82 -12.23
CA THR A 410 -7.80 29.07 -12.42
C THR A 410 -7.25 29.21 -13.84
N ASN A 411 -7.72 28.41 -14.80
CA ASN A 411 -7.18 28.34 -16.16
C ASN A 411 -5.65 28.14 -16.20
N GLY A 412 -5.10 27.44 -15.20
CA GLY A 412 -3.67 27.16 -15.08
C GLY A 412 -2.84 28.29 -14.48
N ALA A 413 -3.42 29.46 -14.17
CA ALA A 413 -2.74 30.51 -13.42
C ALA A 413 -2.59 30.14 -11.95
N GLN A 414 -1.50 30.57 -11.31
CA GLN A 414 -1.36 30.49 -9.87
C GLN A 414 -2.08 31.67 -9.22
N VAL A 415 -2.98 31.38 -8.29
CA VAL A 415 -3.77 32.38 -7.56
C VAL A 415 -3.39 32.30 -6.09
N GLU A 416 -2.92 33.41 -5.53
CA GLU A 416 -2.54 33.55 -4.13
C GLU A 416 -3.78 33.76 -3.23
N ASN A 417 -3.71 33.22 -2.02
CA ASN A 417 -4.74 33.26 -0.96
C ASN A 417 -6.18 33.03 -1.45
N PRO A 418 -6.46 31.95 -2.20
CA PRO A 418 -7.79 31.69 -2.71
C PRO A 418 -8.77 31.30 -1.58
N PRO A 419 -10.06 31.64 -1.71
CA PRO A 419 -11.06 31.37 -0.65
C PRO A 419 -11.44 29.89 -0.51
N PHE A 420 -11.19 29.07 -1.54
CA PHE A 420 -11.51 27.64 -1.56
C PHE A 420 -10.71 26.88 -2.61
N LEU A 421 -10.71 25.55 -2.48
CA LEU A 421 -10.21 24.59 -3.45
C LEU A 421 -11.33 23.78 -4.10
N LYS A 422 -11.13 23.36 -5.36
CA LYS A 422 -12.02 22.48 -6.12
C LYS A 422 -11.26 21.27 -6.68
N ALA A 423 -12.01 20.26 -7.12
CA ALA A 423 -11.47 19.10 -7.80
C ALA A 423 -10.52 19.48 -8.96
N GLY A 424 -9.32 18.90 -8.96
CA GLY A 424 -8.29 19.16 -9.97
C GLY A 424 -7.37 20.36 -9.66
N ASP A 425 -7.57 21.06 -8.54
CA ASP A 425 -6.63 22.08 -8.08
C ASP A 425 -5.39 21.43 -7.44
N GLN A 426 -4.22 21.99 -7.75
CA GLN A 426 -3.01 21.86 -6.96
C GLN A 426 -2.91 23.07 -6.04
N ALA A 427 -2.51 22.87 -4.79
CA ALA A 427 -2.42 23.96 -3.82
C ALA A 427 -1.32 23.71 -2.80
N LEU A 428 -0.82 24.79 -2.19
CA LEU A 428 -0.07 24.72 -0.93
C LEU A 428 -1.01 25.10 0.20
N VAL A 429 -1.16 24.20 1.18
CA VAL A 429 -2.08 24.37 2.30
C VAL A 429 -1.37 24.20 3.64
N THR A 430 -1.82 24.94 4.64
CA THR A 430 -1.48 24.69 6.05
C THR A 430 -2.60 23.90 6.69
N MET A 431 -2.22 22.81 7.36
CA MET A 431 -3.13 21.96 8.10
C MET A 431 -2.69 21.78 9.55
N GLU A 432 -3.66 21.62 10.43
CA GLU A 432 -3.48 21.50 11.87
C GLU A 432 -4.17 20.23 12.37
N PRO A 433 -3.45 19.24 12.94
CA PRO A 433 -4.06 18.08 13.58
C PRO A 433 -4.92 18.49 14.78
N LYS A 434 -6.09 17.86 14.94
CA LYS A 434 -6.89 18.03 16.15
C LYS A 434 -6.15 17.49 17.38
N VAL A 435 -6.33 18.16 18.52
CA VAL A 435 -5.65 17.85 19.78
C VAL A 435 -5.91 16.41 20.23
N GLU A 436 -7.12 15.90 20.02
CA GLU A 436 -7.52 14.55 20.42
C GLU A 436 -6.89 13.44 19.54
N THR A 437 -6.34 13.80 18.38
CA THR A 437 -5.73 12.87 17.42
C THR A 437 -4.33 13.35 17.04
N PRO A 438 -3.34 13.26 17.96
CA PRO A 438 -1.98 13.64 17.65
C PRO A 438 -1.40 12.72 16.58
N ILE A 439 -0.56 13.29 15.71
CA ILE A 439 0.13 12.57 14.64
C ILE A 439 1.60 13.00 14.61
N PHE A 440 2.46 12.09 14.16
CA PHE A 440 3.84 12.41 13.81
C PHE A 440 3.99 12.46 12.29
N LEU A 441 4.66 13.49 11.80
CA LEU A 441 4.93 13.70 10.38
C LEU A 441 6.37 14.17 10.20
N GLU A 442 6.95 13.90 9.04
CA GLU A 442 8.21 14.51 8.59
C GLU A 442 8.02 15.10 7.19
N THR A 443 8.94 15.96 6.78
CA THR A 443 8.96 16.45 5.40
C THR A 443 9.25 15.30 4.44
N TYR A 444 8.76 15.44 3.21
CA TYR A 444 8.96 14.43 2.17
C TYR A 444 10.45 14.12 1.93
N ASP A 445 11.31 15.14 2.02
CA ASP A 445 12.74 14.97 1.76
C ASP A 445 13.47 14.26 2.91
N LYS A 446 13.07 14.50 4.16
CA LYS A 446 13.60 13.80 5.35
C LYS A 446 13.17 12.32 5.33
N CYS A 447 11.87 12.05 5.25
CA CYS A 447 11.32 10.70 5.19
C CYS A 447 10.11 10.65 4.24
N PRO A 448 10.29 10.16 2.99
CA PRO A 448 9.20 10.10 2.02
C PRO A 448 7.99 9.28 2.49
N GLY A 449 8.19 8.28 3.36
CA GLY A 449 7.08 7.51 3.91
C GLY A 449 6.19 8.29 4.87
N LEU A 450 6.78 9.19 5.65
CA LEU A 450 6.06 10.03 6.61
C LEU A 450 5.65 11.39 6.04
N GLY A 451 6.21 11.75 4.87
CA GLY A 451 5.89 12.98 4.15
C GLY A 451 4.83 12.85 3.06
N ARG A 452 4.30 11.66 2.78
CA ARG A 452 3.19 11.45 1.83
C ARG A 452 1.88 11.32 2.59
N ILE A 453 0.89 12.14 2.21
CA ILE A 453 -0.40 12.20 2.90
C ILE A 453 -1.56 11.88 1.96
N ALA A 454 -2.57 11.21 2.49
CA ALA A 454 -3.87 11.01 1.84
C ALA A 454 -4.99 11.57 2.71
N GLY A 455 -5.67 12.61 2.23
CA GLY A 455 -6.83 13.18 2.89
C GLY A 455 -8.10 12.48 2.43
N MET A 456 -8.77 11.84 3.39
CA MET A 456 -10.01 11.10 3.20
C MET A 456 -11.16 11.84 3.87
N ASP A 457 -12.28 11.92 3.18
CA ASP A 457 -13.57 12.26 3.79
C ASP A 457 -14.46 11.03 3.71
N SER A 458 -14.81 10.49 4.88
CA SER A 458 -15.41 9.17 5.00
C SER A 458 -14.59 8.11 4.25
N ASN A 459 -15.16 7.47 3.21
CA ASN A 459 -14.47 6.47 2.37
C ASN A 459 -13.97 7.04 1.04
N THR A 460 -14.04 8.35 0.83
CA THR A 460 -13.66 9.00 -0.42
C THR A 460 -12.32 9.71 -0.26
N LEU A 461 -11.43 9.46 -1.20
CA LEU A 461 -10.15 10.18 -1.27
C LEU A 461 -10.40 11.59 -1.82
N ILE A 462 -10.14 12.62 -1.01
CA ILE A 462 -10.41 14.03 -1.34
C ILE A 462 -9.15 14.78 -1.73
N MET A 463 -8.01 14.46 -1.13
CA MET A 463 -6.76 15.12 -1.47
C MET A 463 -5.57 14.22 -1.25
N LEU A 464 -4.49 14.56 -1.93
CA LEU A 464 -3.22 13.86 -1.87
C LEU A 464 -2.13 14.87 -1.76
N GLY A 465 -1.18 14.66 -0.88
CA GLY A 465 -0.15 15.66 -0.69
C GLY A 465 1.23 15.13 -0.35
N ARG A 466 2.17 16.06 -0.46
CA ARG A 466 3.54 15.92 0.01
C ARG A 466 3.82 17.04 0.99
N ILE A 467 4.24 16.67 2.19
CA ILE A 467 4.59 17.60 3.26
C ILE A 467 5.88 18.31 2.88
N GLN A 468 5.83 19.63 2.89
CA GLN A 468 6.96 20.53 2.63
C GLN A 468 7.60 20.98 3.94
N GLU A 469 6.78 21.31 4.94
CA GLU A 469 7.23 21.83 6.23
C GLU A 469 6.41 21.22 7.37
N VAL A 470 7.04 21.00 8.52
CA VAL A 470 6.39 20.54 9.75
C VAL A 470 6.83 21.42 10.90
N ARG A 471 5.84 21.93 11.65
CA ARG A 471 6.01 22.64 12.91
C ARG A 471 5.58 21.70 14.04
N TYR A 472 6.48 21.46 14.97
CA TYR A 472 6.27 20.54 16.09
C TYR A 472 5.89 21.30 17.35
N LYS A 473 5.06 20.68 18.20
CA LYS A 473 4.77 21.21 19.52
C LYS A 473 6.07 21.37 20.31
N THR A 474 6.22 22.51 20.99
CA THR A 474 7.31 22.73 21.94
C THR A 474 7.16 21.76 23.12
N SER A 475 8.29 21.24 23.57
CA SER A 475 8.37 20.48 24.82
C SER A 475 8.05 21.44 25.97
N GLU A 476 6.92 21.24 26.65
CA GLU A 476 6.69 21.83 27.97
C GLU A 476 7.52 21.13 29.04
#